data_AF-A0A8G2I126-F1
#
_entry.id   AF-A0A8G2I126-F1
#
_cell.length_a   1.000
_cell.length_b   1.000
_cell.length_c   1.000
_cell.angle_alpha   90.00
_cell.angle_beta   90.00
_cell.angle_gamma   90.00
#
_symmetry.space_group_name_H-M   'P 1'
#
loop_
_entity.id
_entity.type
_entity.pdbx_description
1 polymer ?
#
loop_
_entity_poly.entity_id
_entity_poly.type
_entity_poly.pdbx_seq_one_letter_code
_entity_poly.pdbx_strand_id
1 'polypeptide(L)'
;MDINTFKKEVNVMNFLLSMHSKIINEENESTISSEIEKKILEIPLADSWTDYLLLSNEEVNLKLKKLIMLHRRNLQLVIDEKHQEELERIRPSFDQNFDPNPVKRYSQN
;
A
#
# COMPACT_ATOMS: atom_id res chain seq x y z
N MET A 1 11.24 -8.57 -1.75
CA MET A 1 10.48 -7.41 -2.25
C MET A 1 10.81 -7.23 -3.72
N ASP A 2 9.80 -7.16 -4.60
CA ASP A 2 10.01 -6.91 -6.04
C ASP A 2 10.38 -5.44 -6.29
N ILE A 3 11.04 -5.16 -7.41
CA ILE A 3 11.54 -3.81 -7.74
C ILE A 3 10.41 -2.78 -7.88
N ASN A 4 9.23 -3.19 -8.33
CA ASN A 4 8.06 -2.35 -8.47
C ASN A 4 7.46 -2.01 -7.10
N THR A 5 7.39 -2.99 -6.19
CA THR A 5 7.02 -2.75 -4.79
C THR A 5 7.97 -1.72 -4.15
N PHE A 6 9.29 -1.90 -4.31
CA PHE A 6 10.25 -0.91 -3.79
C PHE A 6 10.04 0.50 -4.36
N LYS A 7 9.79 0.64 -5.67
CA LYS A 7 9.49 1.94 -6.30
C LYS A 7 8.22 2.57 -5.73
N LYS A 8 7.18 1.77 -5.44
CA LYS A 8 5.94 2.23 -4.81
C LYS A 8 6.19 2.75 -3.39
N GLU A 9 6.96 2.02 -2.59
CA GLU A 9 7.34 2.45 -1.23
C GLU A 9 8.11 3.78 -1.26
N VAL A 10 9.13 3.89 -2.11
CA VAL A 10 9.91 5.13 -2.26
C VAL A 10 9.03 6.29 -2.70
N ASN A 11 8.05 6.05 -3.57
CA ASN A 11 7.11 7.09 -4.01
C ASN A 11 6.27 7.62 -2.83
N VAL A 12 5.73 6.72 -2.00
CA VAL A 12 4.98 7.10 -0.80
C VAL A 12 5.87 7.81 0.21
N MET A 13 7.09 7.32 0.48
CA MET A 13 8.03 8.00 1.38
C MET A 13 8.37 9.42 0.92
N ASN A 14 8.65 9.62 -0.37
CA ASN A 14 8.92 10.96 -0.92
C ASN A 14 7.70 11.88 -0.80
N PHE A 15 6.50 11.35 -1.03
CA PHE A 15 5.27 12.09 -0.81
C PHE A 15 5.12 12.50 0.66
N LEU A 16 5.31 11.59 1.60
CA LEU A 16 5.22 11.86 3.04
C LEU A 16 6.24 12.91 3.50
N LEU A 17 7.47 12.83 3.00
CA LEU A 17 8.51 13.85 3.23
C LEU A 17 8.07 15.23 2.72
N SER A 18 7.48 15.28 1.52
CA SER A 18 6.98 16.54 0.96
C SER A 18 5.82 17.12 1.78
N MET A 19 4.91 16.27 2.29
CA MET A 19 3.82 16.73 3.16
C MET A 19 4.34 17.22 4.51
N HIS A 20 5.29 16.51 5.12
CA HIS A 20 5.91 16.91 6.39
C HIS A 20 6.67 18.24 6.28
N SER A 21 7.17 18.59 5.09
CA SER A 21 7.79 19.91 4.87
C SER A 21 6.79 21.06 4.87
N LYS A 22 5.48 20.78 4.73
CA LYS A 22 4.40 21.77 4.81
C LYS A 22 3.97 21.93 6.27
N ILE A 23 3.81 23.17 6.75
CA ILE A 23 3.13 23.42 8.03
C ILE A 23 1.65 23.08 7.85
N ILE A 24 1.11 22.13 8.61
CA ILE A 24 -0.31 21.73 8.54
C ILE A 24 -1.13 22.66 9.46
N ASN A 25 -1.99 23.48 8.86
CA ASN A 25 -2.87 24.43 9.54
C ASN A 25 -4.28 24.41 8.92
N GLU A 26 -5.23 25.14 9.53
CA GLU A 26 -6.64 25.14 9.11
C GLU A 26 -6.85 25.60 7.66
N GLU A 27 -5.97 26.45 7.13
CA GLU A 27 -6.07 26.98 5.76
C GLU A 27 -5.71 25.93 4.70
N ASN A 28 -4.79 25.01 5.01
CA ASN A 28 -4.26 24.06 4.04
C ASN A 28 -4.59 22.59 4.34
N GLU A 29 -5.16 22.29 5.51
CA GLU A 29 -5.50 20.93 5.93
C GLU A 29 -6.40 20.21 4.93
N SER A 30 -7.42 20.90 4.39
CA SER A 30 -8.32 20.32 3.37
C SER A 30 -7.57 19.92 2.10
N THR A 31 -6.65 20.77 1.63
CA THR A 31 -5.85 20.50 0.43
C THR A 31 -4.90 19.33 0.67
N ILE A 32 -4.19 19.32 1.80
CA ILE A 32 -3.28 18.23 2.19
C ILE A 32 -4.06 16.92 2.34
N SER A 33 -5.24 16.98 2.96
CA SER A 33 -6.15 15.85 3.12
C SER A 33 -6.54 15.24 1.77
N SER A 34 -6.96 16.07 0.80
CA SER A 34 -7.27 15.61 -0.57
C SER A 34 -6.05 15.06 -1.31
N GLU A 35 -4.85 15.62 -1.11
CA GLU A 35 -3.61 15.09 -1.69
C GLU A 35 -3.27 13.70 -1.13
N ILE A 36 -3.44 13.49 0.19
CA ILE A 36 -3.25 12.20 0.84
C ILE A 36 -4.24 11.16 0.31
N GLU A 37 -5.52 11.50 0.24
CA GLU A 37 -6.56 10.61 -0.27
C GLU A 37 -6.25 10.13 -1.70
N LYS A 38 -5.93 11.07 -2.61
CA LYS A 38 -5.54 10.75 -3.98
C LYS A 38 -4.33 9.82 -4.02
N LYS A 39 -3.33 10.08 -3.17
CA LYS A 39 -2.11 9.28 -3.15
C LYS A 39 -2.34 7.86 -2.62
N ILE A 40 -3.22 7.69 -1.64
CA ILE A 40 -3.63 6.37 -1.16
C ILE A 40 -4.38 5.61 -2.26
N LEU A 41 -5.25 6.26 -3.04
CA LEU A 41 -5.92 5.60 -4.17
C LEU A 41 -4.94 5.14 -5.26
N GLU A 42 -3.85 5.89 -5.50
CA GLU A 42 -2.80 5.50 -6.45
C GLU A 42 -1.97 4.31 -5.96
N ILE A 43 -1.62 4.28 -4.67
CA ILE A 43 -0.71 3.29 -4.08
C ILE A 43 -1.26 2.78 -2.74
N PRO A 44 -2.41 2.07 -2.73
CA PRO A 44 -3.15 1.75 -1.50
C PRO A 44 -2.43 0.76 -0.59
N LEU A 45 -1.67 -0.15 -1.19
CA LEU A 45 -1.01 -1.27 -0.51
C LEU A 45 0.41 -0.96 -0.02
N ALA A 46 0.86 0.30 -0.06
CA ALA A 46 2.19 0.62 0.44
C ALA A 46 2.26 0.54 1.97
N ASP A 47 3.30 -0.11 2.49
CA ASP A 47 3.54 -0.26 3.93
C ASP A 47 3.97 1.07 4.56
N SER A 48 4.63 1.93 3.77
CA SER A 48 5.04 3.27 4.19
C SER A 48 3.91 4.15 4.73
N TRP A 49 2.64 3.83 4.46
CA TRP A 49 1.51 4.55 5.04
C TRP A 49 1.39 4.37 6.57
N THR A 50 1.83 3.22 7.11
CA THR A 50 1.75 2.90 8.54
C THR A 50 3.09 3.02 9.24
N ASP A 51 4.18 2.68 8.54
CA ASP A 51 5.47 2.38 9.18
C ASP A 51 6.50 3.51 9.05
N TYR A 52 6.03 4.74 8.82
CA TYR A 52 6.92 5.89 8.72
C TYR A 52 7.14 6.62 10.06
N LEU A 53 8.37 7.08 10.26
CA LEU A 53 8.76 7.98 11.35
C LEU A 53 9.63 9.10 10.78
N LEU A 54 9.12 10.34 10.78
CA LEU A 54 9.93 11.50 10.42
C LEU A 54 10.34 12.18 11.73
N LEU A 55 11.63 12.41 11.96
CA LEU A 55 12.13 12.82 13.28
C LEU A 55 12.11 14.34 13.53
N SER A 56 11.69 15.14 12.55
CA SER A 56 11.92 16.59 12.55
C SER A 56 10.84 17.42 13.23
N ASN A 57 9.58 16.98 13.27
CA ASN A 57 8.50 17.72 13.95
C ASN A 57 7.38 16.78 14.44
N GLU A 58 7.34 16.50 15.74
CA GLU A 58 6.39 15.55 16.32
C GLU A 58 4.92 15.96 16.14
N GLU A 59 4.60 17.25 16.21
CA GLU A 59 3.23 17.74 16.03
C GLU A 59 2.74 17.53 14.59
N VAL A 60 3.58 17.87 13.61
CA VAL A 60 3.28 17.67 12.18
C VAL A 60 3.13 16.18 11.89
N ASN A 61 3.98 15.32 12.45
CA ASN A 61 3.83 13.87 12.33
C ASN A 61 2.52 13.37 12.89
N LEU A 62 2.13 13.82 14.09
CA LEU A 62 0.90 13.37 14.71
C LEU A 62 -0.32 13.77 13.87
N LYS A 63 -0.35 15.00 13.36
CA LYS A 63 -1.40 15.50 12.46
C LYS A 63 -1.45 14.68 11.17
N LEU A 64 -0.30 14.48 10.53
CA LEU A 64 -0.20 13.72 9.28
C LEU A 64 -0.60 12.25 9.46
N LYS A 65 -0.18 11.60 10.55
CA LYS A 65 -0.59 10.22 10.89
C LYS A 65 -2.09 10.11 11.09
N LYS A 66 -2.72 11.07 11.79
CA LYS A 66 -4.17 11.09 11.97
C LYS A 66 -4.92 11.20 10.64
N LEU A 67 -4.49 12.11 9.75
CA LEU A 67 -5.08 12.27 8.43
C LEU A 67 -4.95 11.00 7.57
N ILE A 68 -3.76 10.38 7.55
CA ILE A 68 -3.53 9.13 6.81
C ILE A 68 -4.38 8.00 7.36
N MET A 69 -4.44 7.83 8.69
CA MET A 69 -5.26 6.78 9.31
C MET A 69 -6.75 6.97 9.01
N LEU A 70 -7.24 8.21 9.04
CA LEU A 70 -8.62 8.54 8.68
C LEU A 70 -8.92 8.10 7.24
N HIS A 71 -8.06 8.50 6.30
CA HIS A 71 -8.25 8.16 4.88
C HIS A 71 -8.13 6.68 4.60
N ARG A 72 -7.16 5.98 5.21
CA ARG A 72 -7.06 4.52 5.08
C ARG A 72 -8.31 3.83 5.58
N ARG A 73 -8.87 4.26 6.71
CA ARG A 73 -10.12 3.71 7.24
C ARG A 73 -11.29 3.97 6.30
N ASN A 74 -11.39 5.17 5.74
CA ASN A 74 -12.45 5.52 4.80
C ASN A 74 -12.33 4.73 3.47
N LEU A 75 -11.09 4.46 3.05
CA LEU A 75 -10.78 3.74 1.82
C LEU A 75 -10.55 2.23 2.04
N GLN A 76 -10.92 1.67 3.20
CA GLN A 76 -10.63 0.28 3.55
C GLN A 76 -11.16 -0.70 2.50
N LEU A 77 -12.39 -0.47 1.99
CA LEU A 77 -12.96 -1.31 0.94
C LEU A 77 -12.08 -1.35 -0.32
N VAL A 78 -11.55 -0.20 -0.76
CA VAL A 78 -10.66 -0.11 -1.92
C VAL A 78 -9.33 -0.82 -1.65
N ILE A 79 -8.81 -0.69 -0.43
CA ILE A 79 -7.58 -1.38 -0.01
C ILE A 79 -7.77 -2.89 -0.03
N ASP A 80 -8.90 -3.39 0.49
CA ASP A 80 -9.23 -4.81 0.54
C ASP A 80 -9.40 -5.40 -0.87
N GLU A 81 -10.11 -4.72 -1.75
CA GLU A 81 -10.26 -5.10 -3.16
C GLU A 81 -8.90 -5.21 -3.86
N LYS A 82 -8.02 -4.21 -3.67
CA LYS A 82 -6.67 -4.20 -4.24
C LYS A 82 -5.78 -5.31 -3.68
N HIS A 83 -5.92 -5.62 -2.39
CA HIS A 83 -5.21 -6.73 -1.78
C HIS A 83 -5.63 -8.07 -2.40
N GLN A 84 -6.94 -8.27 -2.61
CA GLN A 84 -7.45 -9.47 -3.26
C GLN A 84 -6.98 -9.60 -4.72
N GLU A 85 -6.97 -8.51 -5.48
CA GLU A 85 -6.43 -8.50 -6.85
C GLU A 85 -4.95 -8.92 -6.90
N GLU A 86 -4.13 -8.43 -5.96
CA GLU A 86 -2.71 -8.79 -5.90
C GLU A 86 -2.53 -10.27 -5.49
N LEU A 87 -3.34 -10.77 -4.55
CA LEU A 87 -3.36 -12.18 -4.17
C LEU A 87 -3.70 -13.10 -5.36
N GLU A 88 -4.70 -12.74 -6.18
CA GLU A 88 -5.03 -13.50 -7.39
C GLU A 88 -3.93 -13.43 -8.45
N ARG A 89 -3.19 -12.31 -8.55
CA ARG A 89 -2.04 -12.20 -9.46
C ARG A 89 -0.89 -13.15 -9.08
N ILE A 90 -0.56 -13.21 -7.79
CA ILE A 90 0.54 -14.05 -7.30
C ILE A 90 0.11 -15.50 -7.07
N ARG A 91 -1.20 -15.77 -7.11
CA ARG A 91 -1.74 -17.12 -7.03
C ARG A 91 -1.06 -17.94 -8.11
N PRO A 92 -0.40 -19.07 -7.75
CA PRO A 92 0.13 -19.97 -8.75
C PRO A 92 -1.02 -20.34 -9.67
N SER A 93 -0.85 -20.14 -10.98
CA SER A 93 -1.70 -20.81 -11.95
C SER A 93 -1.52 -22.29 -11.65
N PHE A 94 -2.51 -22.92 -11.02
CA PHE A 94 -2.55 -24.36 -11.00
C PHE A 94 -2.51 -24.76 -12.48
N ASP A 95 -1.37 -25.32 -12.90
CA ASP A 95 -1.21 -25.89 -14.22
C ASP A 95 -2.50 -26.68 -14.49
N GLN A 96 -3.19 -26.34 -15.58
CA GLN A 96 -4.30 -27.16 -16.09
C GLN A 96 -3.86 -28.61 -16.39
N ASN A 97 -2.56 -28.91 -16.24
CA ASN A 97 -1.93 -30.22 -16.37
C ASN A 97 -1.66 -30.93 -15.03
N PHE A 98 -2.12 -30.43 -13.87
CA PHE A 98 -2.03 -31.21 -12.63
C PHE A 98 -3.02 -32.38 -12.68
N ASP A 99 -2.56 -33.53 -13.21
CA ASP A 99 -3.25 -34.81 -13.09
C ASP A 99 -3.19 -35.24 -11.61
N PRO A 100 -4.32 -35.26 -10.88
CA PRO A 100 -4.34 -35.61 -9.46
C PRO A 100 -4.10 -37.11 -9.23
N ASN A 101 -3.84 -37.89 -10.27
CA ASN A 101 -3.66 -39.34 -10.19
C ASN A 101 -2.17 -39.72 -10.01
N PRO A 102 -1.71 -40.02 -8.79
CA PRO A 102 -0.29 -40.29 -8.50
C PRO A 102 0.24 -41.58 -9.15
N VAL A 103 -0.65 -42.47 -9.61
CA VAL A 103 -0.32 -43.83 -10.09
C VAL A 103 0.47 -43.81 -11.41
N LYS A 104 0.39 -42.73 -12.19
CA LYS A 104 1.12 -42.60 -13.47
C LYS A 104 2.56 -42.08 -13.32
N ARG A 105 2.96 -41.60 -12.13
CA ARG A 105 4.31 -41.01 -11.95
C ARG A 105 5.43 -42.03 -11.81
N TYR A 106 5.11 -43.28 -11.48
CA TYR A 106 6.11 -44.33 -11.20
C TYR A 106 5.90 -45.62 -11.99
N SER A 107 4.98 -45.64 -12.97
CA SER A 107 4.70 -46.81 -13.81
C SER A 107 5.39 -46.71 -15.18
N GLN A 108 6.69 -46.44 -15.15
CA GLN A 108 7.61 -46.82 -16.23
C GLN A 108 8.86 -47.40 -15.58
N ASN A 109 8.83 -48.71 -15.34
CA ASN A 109 9.96 -49.63 -15.38
C ASN A 109 9.42 -51.06 -15.41
#